data_AF-A0A9W9K532-F1
#
_entry.id   AF-A0A9W9K532-F1
#
_cell.length_a   1.000
_cell.length_b   1.000
_cell.length_c   1.000
_cell.angle_alpha   90.00
_cell.angle_beta   90.00
_cell.angle_gamma   90.00
#
_symmetry.space_group_name_H-M   'P 1'
#
loop_
_entity.id
_entity.type
_entity.pdbx_description
1 polymer ?
#
loop_
_entity_poly.entity_id
_entity_poly.type
_entity_poly.pdbx_seq_one_letter_code
_entity_poly.pdbx_strand_id
1 'polypeptide(L)'
;MLRPRIESSISSPFITDDDWHSTNQSSDYHTYFALFNPFISIVKNIVQEHPIGSPPWIKIESQLEDYFFQFPEDLLQFSTVKYTYQFEAMIWLHGLFIILYSTRDIINLLKKTIYIETDKFCHILEHSLLLSEILHPMLTMESPHMESISPTTIYFICLSSAVHCIALRQFIAQSECEHISLPEKLIESTKSHIEMLETLQNSHRSGDQLLIREIQDLLSSCLDAAANGIEADVVQLSCEDLYAYRWTHWGTGMVKMGQESAKQEWNFVEAPESTLWDGITGMETELIVAILQLCSSTQRICSSDYFDLSIMIPM
;
A
#
# COMPACT_ATOMS: atom_id res chain seq x y z
N MET A 1 -34.70 -37.33 60.40
CA MET A 1 -33.54 -36.41 60.32
C MET A 1 -33.97 -35.27 59.41
N LEU A 2 -34.44 -34.15 59.99
CA LEU A 2 -33.69 -32.95 60.39
C LEU A 2 -33.33 -32.05 59.18
N ARG A 3 -33.92 -30.84 59.23
CA ARG A 3 -33.86 -29.61 58.38
C ARG A 3 -32.42 -29.10 58.13
N PRO A 4 -32.14 -27.92 57.51
CA PRO A 4 -32.96 -26.97 56.71
C PRO A 4 -32.27 -26.47 55.40
N ARG A 5 -33.04 -25.78 54.54
CA ARG A 5 -32.52 -24.75 53.60
C ARG A 5 -32.14 -23.51 54.42
N ILE A 6 -30.88 -23.08 54.33
CA ILE A 6 -30.43 -21.79 54.84
C ILE A 6 -30.55 -20.78 53.70
N GLU A 7 -31.37 -19.77 53.94
CA GLU A 7 -31.35 -18.47 53.27
C GLU A 7 -30.01 -17.78 53.59
N SER A 8 -29.30 -17.31 52.58
CA SER A 8 -28.31 -16.27 52.75
C SER A 8 -28.54 -15.19 51.71
N SER A 9 -29.26 -14.18 52.17
CA SER A 9 -29.26 -12.81 51.69
C SER A 9 -27.87 -12.35 51.25
N ILE A 10 -27.74 -12.04 49.96
CA ILE A 10 -26.80 -11.01 49.51
C ILE A 10 -27.66 -10.01 48.74
N SER A 11 -27.83 -8.86 49.38
CA SER A 11 -28.37 -7.63 48.84
C SER A 11 -27.65 -7.28 47.53
N SER A 12 -28.35 -7.40 46.41
CA SER A 12 -27.99 -6.73 45.17
C SER A 12 -28.06 -5.22 45.42
N PRO A 13 -26.99 -4.43 45.20
CA PRO A 13 -27.20 -3.04 44.89
C PRO A 13 -27.80 -3.00 43.47
N PHE A 14 -29.05 -2.58 43.37
CA PHE A 14 -29.61 -2.09 42.11
C PHE A 14 -28.71 -0.96 41.63
N ILE A 15 -27.88 -1.24 40.63
CA ILE A 15 -27.33 -0.20 39.76
C ILE A 15 -28.45 0.09 38.77
N THR A 16 -29.13 1.21 38.99
CA THR A 16 -30.06 1.82 38.03
C THR A 16 -29.29 2.23 36.78
N ASP A 17 -29.93 2.04 35.61
CA ASP A 17 -29.42 2.25 34.24
C ASP A 17 -28.95 3.68 33.88
N ASP A 18 -28.76 4.57 34.86
CA ASP A 18 -28.49 6.00 34.64
C ASP A 18 -27.10 6.50 35.09
N ASP A 19 -26.20 5.63 35.58
CA ASP A 19 -24.84 6.04 36.01
C ASP A 19 -23.73 5.81 34.95
N TRP A 20 -24.08 5.48 33.70
CA TRP A 20 -23.10 5.34 32.61
C TRP A 20 -22.64 6.67 31.99
N HIS A 21 -23.21 7.79 32.42
CA HIS A 21 -22.89 9.12 31.92
C HIS A 21 -22.34 10.02 33.02
N SER A 22 -21.19 9.66 33.62
CA SER A 22 -20.18 10.65 34.05
C SER A 22 -19.07 10.02 34.91
N THR A 23 -18.05 9.48 34.26
CA THR A 23 -16.71 9.51 34.86
C THR A 23 -15.63 9.56 33.79
N ASN A 24 -15.06 10.76 33.64
CA ASN A 24 -13.72 11.09 33.21
C ASN A 24 -13.23 10.72 31.79
N GLN A 25 -12.90 11.81 31.09
CA GLN A 25 -12.31 11.95 29.77
C GLN A 25 -10.88 11.37 29.69
N SER A 26 -10.49 11.11 28.42
CA SER A 26 -9.16 10.81 27.85
C SER A 26 -8.59 9.39 28.01
N SER A 27 -8.61 8.57 26.94
CA SER A 27 -7.38 8.03 26.30
C SER A 27 -7.52 6.94 25.20
N ASP A 28 -8.70 6.41 24.81
CA ASP A 28 -8.77 5.25 23.88
C ASP A 28 -9.73 5.40 22.67
N TYR A 29 -9.61 6.47 21.87
CA TYR A 29 -10.52 6.72 20.73
C TYR A 29 -10.08 6.08 19.38
N HIS A 30 -8.91 5.45 19.30
CA HIS A 30 -8.38 4.92 18.03
C HIS A 30 -8.13 3.42 18.09
N THR A 31 -9.10 2.66 18.58
CA THR A 31 -8.98 1.19 18.62
C THR A 31 -8.74 0.64 17.21
N TYR A 32 -8.00 -0.48 17.11
CA TYR A 32 -7.75 -1.19 15.84
C TYR A 32 -9.02 -1.33 14.99
N PHE A 33 -10.12 -1.81 15.59
CA PHE A 33 -11.37 -1.99 14.85
C PHE A 33 -11.98 -0.68 14.34
N ALA A 34 -11.85 0.42 15.08
CA ALA A 34 -12.34 1.72 14.63
C ALA A 34 -11.63 2.18 13.35
N LEU A 35 -10.32 1.95 13.24
CA LEU A 35 -9.54 2.31 12.05
C LEU A 35 -9.76 1.37 10.85
N PHE A 36 -9.96 0.07 11.09
CA PHE A 36 -9.99 -0.92 10.01
C PHE A 36 -11.39 -1.31 9.50
N ASN A 37 -12.45 -1.13 10.30
CA ASN A 37 -13.81 -1.48 9.88
C ASN A 37 -14.26 -0.81 8.58
N PRO A 38 -14.00 0.49 8.34
CA PRO A 38 -14.34 1.15 7.08
C PRO A 38 -13.63 0.50 5.89
N PHE A 39 -12.34 0.18 6.04
CA PHE A 39 -11.57 -0.45 4.98
C PHE A 39 -12.06 -1.84 4.60
N ILE A 40 -12.49 -2.67 5.56
CA ILE A 40 -12.96 -4.04 5.27
C ILE A 40 -14.11 -4.03 4.26
N SER A 41 -15.03 -3.06 4.38
CA SER A 41 -16.14 -2.90 3.42
C SER A 41 -15.63 -2.47 2.05
N ILE A 42 -14.69 -1.54 2.01
CA ILE A 42 -14.11 -1.02 0.75
C ILE A 42 -13.34 -2.12 0.02
N VAL A 43 -12.49 -2.86 0.73
CA VAL A 43 -11.68 -3.96 0.18
C VAL A 43 -12.57 -5.00 -0.53
N LYS A 44 -13.72 -5.36 0.06
CA LYS A 44 -14.64 -6.34 -0.57
C LYS A 44 -15.20 -5.89 -1.92
N ASN A 45 -15.30 -4.57 -2.14
CA ASN A 45 -15.80 -4.02 -3.40
C ASN A 45 -14.65 -3.74 -4.37
N ILE A 46 -13.52 -3.22 -3.89
CA ILE A 46 -12.38 -2.85 -4.75
C ILE A 46 -11.78 -4.06 -5.48
N VAL A 47 -11.81 -5.24 -4.84
CA VAL A 47 -11.32 -6.49 -5.43
C VAL A 47 -12.17 -6.99 -6.60
N GLN A 48 -13.30 -6.34 -6.90
CA GLN A 48 -14.10 -6.65 -8.08
C GLN A 48 -13.59 -5.92 -9.34
N GLU A 49 -12.59 -5.03 -9.21
CA GLU A 49 -11.94 -4.32 -10.32
C GLU A 49 -12.95 -3.66 -11.28
N HIS A 50 -13.87 -2.88 -10.72
CA HIS A 50 -14.89 -2.18 -11.49
C HIS A 50 -14.26 -1.20 -12.50
N PRO A 51 -14.86 -1.02 -13.70
CA PRO A 51 -14.37 -0.04 -14.66
C PRO A 51 -14.32 1.38 -14.06
N ILE A 52 -13.24 2.10 -14.34
CA ILE A 52 -13.04 3.50 -13.90
C ILE A 52 -14.23 4.36 -14.33
N GLY A 53 -14.71 5.21 -13.42
CA GLY A 53 -15.87 6.08 -13.64
C GLY A 53 -17.23 5.36 -13.64
N SER A 54 -17.28 4.04 -13.46
CA SER A 54 -18.56 3.35 -13.26
C SER A 54 -19.19 3.71 -11.90
N PRO A 55 -20.52 3.59 -11.73
CA PRO A 55 -21.15 3.93 -10.45
C PRO A 55 -20.58 3.19 -9.23
N PRO A 56 -20.23 1.89 -9.30
CA PRO A 56 -19.53 1.22 -8.20
C PRO A 56 -18.13 1.78 -7.92
N TRP A 57 -17.40 2.17 -8.97
CA TRP A 57 -16.07 2.76 -8.86
C TRP A 57 -16.13 4.13 -8.16
N ILE A 58 -17.02 5.02 -8.61
CA ILE A 58 -17.23 6.36 -8.00
C ILE A 58 -17.62 6.21 -6.54
N LYS A 59 -18.48 5.22 -6.23
CA LYS A 59 -18.88 4.96 -4.84
C LYS A 59 -17.68 4.55 -3.96
N ILE A 60 -16.78 3.71 -4.47
CA ILE A 60 -15.58 3.28 -3.73
C ILE A 60 -14.65 4.46 -3.50
N GLU A 61 -14.42 5.26 -4.55
CA GLU A 61 -13.62 6.49 -4.48
C GLU A 61 -14.14 7.42 -3.40
N SER A 62 -15.42 7.80 -3.46
CA SER A 62 -16.03 8.69 -2.47
C SER A 62 -15.97 8.11 -1.06
N GLN A 63 -16.09 6.78 -0.90
CA GLN A 63 -15.95 6.14 0.42
C GLN A 63 -14.54 6.23 0.99
N LEU A 64 -13.50 6.16 0.15
CA LEU A 64 -12.11 6.34 0.56
C LEU A 64 -11.82 7.80 0.93
N GLU A 65 -12.30 8.74 0.11
CA GLU A 65 -12.17 10.18 0.38
C GLU A 65 -12.92 10.59 1.66
N ASP A 66 -14.18 10.19 1.80
CA ASP A 66 -15.00 10.44 3.00
C ASP A 66 -14.31 9.90 4.24
N TYR A 67 -13.68 8.72 4.15
CA TYR A 67 -12.99 8.13 5.28
C TYR A 67 -11.70 8.88 5.64
N PHE A 68 -10.97 9.40 4.66
CA PHE A 68 -9.82 10.27 4.94
C PHE A 68 -10.21 11.53 5.71
N PHE A 69 -11.29 12.21 5.31
CA PHE A 69 -11.76 13.39 6.04
C PHE A 69 -12.28 13.07 7.45
N GLN A 70 -12.61 11.81 7.70
CA GLN A 70 -12.99 11.30 9.03
C GLN A 70 -11.82 10.62 9.75
N PHE A 71 -10.63 10.58 9.14
CA PHE A 71 -9.46 9.97 9.74
C PHE A 71 -9.08 10.75 10.99
N PRO A 72 -8.67 10.08 12.09
CA PRO A 72 -8.40 10.78 13.33
C PRO A 72 -7.35 11.88 13.20
N GLU A 73 -7.74 13.11 13.55
CA GLU A 73 -6.88 14.31 13.42
C GLU A 73 -5.57 14.17 14.20
N ASP A 74 -5.61 13.48 15.35
CA ASP A 74 -4.46 13.22 16.20
C ASP A 74 -3.48 12.19 15.62
N LEU A 75 -3.85 11.50 14.53
CA LEU A 75 -2.96 10.61 13.78
C LEU A 75 -2.42 11.26 12.50
N LEU A 76 -2.87 12.47 12.15
CA LEU A 76 -2.40 13.14 10.94
C LEU A 76 -0.92 13.54 11.01
N GLN A 77 -0.34 13.68 12.20
CA GLN A 77 1.08 13.97 12.36
C GLN A 77 1.83 12.68 12.72
N PHE A 78 2.90 12.33 12.01
CA PHE A 78 3.57 11.04 12.29
C PHE A 78 4.17 10.95 13.68
N SER A 79 4.56 12.09 14.27
CA SER A 79 5.10 12.15 15.65
C SER A 79 4.08 11.80 16.73
N THR A 80 2.78 11.81 16.43
CA THR A 80 1.72 11.48 17.39
C THR A 80 1.27 10.03 17.28
N VAL A 81 1.71 9.31 16.24
CA VAL A 81 1.44 7.88 16.03
C VAL A 81 2.22 7.05 17.05
N LYS A 82 1.53 6.14 17.73
CA LYS A 82 2.08 5.34 18.85
C LYS A 82 2.15 3.85 18.56
N TYR A 83 1.37 3.37 17.60
CA TYR A 83 1.20 1.94 17.36
C TYR A 83 1.33 1.60 15.88
N THR A 84 1.94 0.46 15.58
CA THR A 84 2.12 -0.05 14.21
C THR A 84 0.82 -0.09 13.41
N TYR A 85 -0.29 -0.51 14.02
CA TYR A 85 -1.57 -0.62 13.31
C TYR A 85 -2.13 0.73 12.82
N GLN A 86 -1.70 1.85 13.41
CA GLN A 86 -2.11 3.19 12.98
C GLN A 86 -1.41 3.56 11.66
N PHE A 87 -0.11 3.25 11.54
CA PHE A 87 0.60 3.33 10.26
C PHE A 87 0.02 2.34 9.24
N GLU A 88 -0.33 1.12 9.65
CA GLU A 88 -1.01 0.19 8.75
C GLU A 88 -2.31 0.77 8.19
N ALA A 89 -3.12 1.47 9.00
CA ALA A 89 -4.34 2.10 8.53
C ALA A 89 -4.07 3.17 7.45
N MET A 90 -3.00 3.96 7.61
CA MET A 90 -2.56 4.94 6.60
C MET A 90 -2.06 4.26 5.31
N ILE A 91 -1.27 3.18 5.44
CA ILE A 91 -0.82 2.35 4.32
C ILE A 91 -2.00 1.75 3.56
N TRP A 92 -3.03 1.29 4.29
CA TRP A 92 -4.24 0.75 3.67
C TRP A 92 -5.00 1.80 2.87
N LEU A 93 -5.08 3.04 3.34
CA LEU A 93 -5.75 4.10 2.59
C LEU A 93 -5.09 4.30 1.22
N HIS A 94 -3.77 4.51 1.18
CA HIS A 94 -3.04 4.68 -0.08
C HIS A 94 -3.02 3.42 -0.94
N GLY A 95 -2.81 2.25 -0.32
CA GLY A 95 -2.81 0.98 -1.03
C GLY A 95 -4.14 0.70 -1.73
N LEU A 96 -5.27 1.08 -1.11
CA LEU A 96 -6.59 0.99 -1.73
C LEU A 96 -6.74 1.95 -2.90
N PHE A 97 -6.30 3.20 -2.79
CA PHE A 97 -6.29 4.10 -3.95
C PHE A 97 -5.42 3.56 -5.10
N ILE A 98 -4.25 2.98 -4.80
CA ILE A 98 -3.42 2.35 -5.83
C ILE A 98 -4.20 1.24 -6.54
N ILE A 99 -4.88 0.33 -5.83
CA ILE A 99 -5.72 -0.71 -6.48
C ILE A 99 -6.86 -0.08 -7.29
N LEU A 100 -7.54 0.93 -6.75
CA LEU A 100 -8.71 1.56 -7.39
C LEU A 100 -8.39 2.12 -8.78
N TYR A 101 -7.19 2.69 -8.91
CA TYR A 101 -6.70 3.33 -10.13
C TYR A 101 -5.81 2.41 -10.99
N SER A 102 -5.47 1.20 -10.50
CA SER A 102 -4.68 0.21 -11.24
C SER A 102 -5.32 -1.19 -11.25
N THR A 103 -4.68 -2.15 -10.59
CA THR A 103 -5.09 -3.55 -10.48
C THR A 103 -4.58 -4.10 -9.15
N ARG A 104 -5.25 -5.14 -8.64
CA ARG A 104 -4.77 -5.90 -7.49
C ARG A 104 -3.71 -6.95 -7.87
N ASP A 105 -3.33 -7.09 -9.13
CA ASP A 105 -2.33 -8.07 -9.54
C ASP A 105 -1.00 -7.37 -9.85
N ILE A 106 0.01 -7.63 -9.01
CA ILE A 106 1.34 -7.00 -9.12
C ILE A 106 2.02 -7.37 -10.45
N ILE A 107 1.83 -8.59 -10.96
CA ILE A 107 2.42 -8.97 -12.25
C ILE A 107 1.77 -8.20 -13.37
N ASN A 108 0.44 -8.05 -13.35
CA ASN A 108 -0.20 -7.20 -14.35
C ASN A 108 0.17 -5.74 -14.18
N LEU A 109 0.39 -5.24 -12.97
CA LEU A 109 0.94 -3.91 -12.78
C LEU A 109 2.32 -3.77 -13.45
N LEU A 110 3.23 -4.73 -13.26
CA LEU A 110 4.57 -4.68 -13.84
C LEU A 110 4.60 -5.00 -15.35
N LYS A 111 3.60 -5.67 -15.91
CA LYS A 111 3.60 -6.11 -17.30
C LYS A 111 2.77 -5.23 -18.22
N LYS A 112 1.61 -4.79 -17.74
CA LYS A 112 0.60 -4.12 -18.55
C LYS A 112 1.13 -2.78 -19.05
N THR A 113 1.29 -2.67 -20.36
CA THR A 113 1.57 -1.43 -21.10
C THR A 113 0.50 -0.34 -20.94
N ILE A 114 -0.68 -0.65 -20.43
CA ILE A 114 -1.86 0.25 -20.43
C ILE A 114 -1.71 1.45 -19.46
N TYR A 115 -0.60 1.57 -18.74
CA TYR A 115 -0.24 2.80 -18.00
C TYR A 115 0.22 3.96 -18.90
N ILE A 116 0.18 3.78 -20.23
CA ILE A 116 0.34 4.82 -21.26
C ILE A 116 -0.65 6.01 -21.07
N GLU A 117 -1.69 5.89 -20.23
CA GLU A 117 -2.43 7.06 -19.74
C GLU A 117 -1.71 7.71 -18.56
N THR A 118 -0.90 8.73 -18.85
CA THR A 118 -0.08 9.49 -17.89
C THR A 118 -0.84 9.86 -16.62
N ASP A 119 -2.10 10.29 -16.72
CA ASP A 119 -2.92 10.71 -15.57
C ASP A 119 -3.14 9.59 -14.55
N LYS A 120 -3.45 8.36 -15.02
CA LYS A 120 -3.67 7.21 -14.13
C LYS A 120 -2.38 6.82 -13.42
N PHE A 121 -1.27 6.82 -14.16
CA PHE A 121 0.03 6.55 -13.56
C PHE A 121 0.40 7.61 -12.51
N CYS A 122 0.10 8.88 -12.77
CA CYS A 122 0.33 9.96 -11.83
C CYS A 122 -0.41 9.72 -10.51
N HIS A 123 -1.70 9.37 -10.58
CA HIS A 123 -2.49 9.07 -9.37
C HIS A 123 -1.91 7.93 -8.55
N ILE A 124 -1.52 6.81 -9.18
CA ILE A 124 -0.96 5.68 -8.44
C ILE A 124 0.45 5.96 -7.92
N LEU A 125 1.28 6.70 -8.67
CA LEU A 125 2.61 7.10 -8.23
C LEU A 125 2.52 8.08 -7.06
N GLU A 126 1.60 9.02 -7.10
CA GLU A 126 1.37 9.97 -6.03
C GLU A 126 1.03 9.27 -4.70
N HIS A 127 0.08 8.33 -4.71
CA HIS A 127 -0.22 7.54 -3.52
C HIS A 127 0.94 6.63 -3.10
N SER A 128 1.74 6.16 -4.05
CA SER A 128 2.94 5.38 -3.77
C SER A 128 4.05 6.23 -3.10
N LEU A 129 4.21 7.48 -3.51
CA LEU A 129 5.10 8.45 -2.88
C LEU A 129 4.62 8.84 -1.48
N LEU A 130 3.32 9.05 -1.28
CA LEU A 130 2.73 9.32 0.04
C LEU A 130 2.87 8.11 0.97
N LEU A 131 2.72 6.90 0.44
CA LEU A 131 2.94 5.67 1.20
C LEU A 131 4.36 5.58 1.74
N SER A 132 5.39 5.98 0.98
CA SER A 132 6.78 5.95 1.49
C SER A 132 7.01 6.87 2.68
N GLU A 133 6.27 7.98 2.76
CA GLU A 133 6.34 8.92 3.88
C GLU A 133 5.80 8.32 5.17
N ILE A 134 4.98 7.29 5.07
CA ILE A 134 4.53 6.49 6.22
C ILE A 134 5.56 5.41 6.57
N LEU A 135 6.26 4.85 5.59
CA LEU A 135 7.23 3.78 5.83
C LEU A 135 8.41 4.25 6.69
N HIS A 136 8.92 5.44 6.42
CA HIS A 136 10.05 6.01 7.17
C HIS A 136 9.77 6.18 8.68
N PRO A 137 8.71 6.88 9.13
CA PRO A 137 8.37 7.00 10.55
C PRO A 137 8.00 5.64 11.17
N MET A 138 7.43 4.73 10.40
CA MET A 138 7.14 3.37 10.86
C MET A 138 8.42 2.56 11.14
N LEU A 139 9.47 2.72 10.34
CA LEU A 139 10.78 2.09 10.54
C LEU A 139 11.56 2.66 11.73
N THR A 140 11.42 3.98 11.96
CA THR A 140 12.16 4.70 13.00
C THR A 140 11.45 4.72 14.37
N MET A 141 10.26 4.14 14.46
CA MET A 141 9.50 4.03 15.70
C MET A 141 10.29 3.26 16.77
N GLU A 142 10.24 3.68 18.04
CA GLU A 142 11.06 3.11 19.12
C GLU A 142 10.84 1.60 19.38
N SER A 143 9.69 1.06 19.00
CA SER A 143 9.35 -0.36 19.19
C SER A 143 8.39 -0.83 18.10
N PRO A 144 8.88 -1.04 16.86
CA PRO A 144 8.02 -1.45 15.76
C PRO A 144 7.66 -2.92 15.90
N HIS A 145 6.37 -3.21 16.06
CA HIS A 145 5.85 -4.59 16.11
C HIS A 145 5.69 -5.18 14.70
N MET A 146 6.78 -5.21 13.93
CA MET A 146 6.80 -5.64 12.53
C MET A 146 6.27 -7.07 12.34
N GLU A 147 6.47 -7.95 13.34
CA GLU A 147 5.94 -9.33 13.35
C GLU A 147 4.41 -9.43 13.34
N SER A 148 3.70 -8.33 13.65
CA SER A 148 2.24 -8.29 13.75
C SER A 148 1.56 -7.60 12.56
N ILE A 149 2.34 -7.17 11.57
CA ILE A 149 1.82 -6.49 10.37
C ILE A 149 0.91 -7.44 9.59
N SER A 150 -0.23 -6.93 9.16
CA SER A 150 -1.18 -7.70 8.39
C SER A 150 -0.63 -8.05 6.99
N PRO A 151 -0.98 -9.23 6.44
CA PRO A 151 -0.59 -9.60 5.07
C PRO A 151 -1.07 -8.61 4.00
N THR A 152 -2.21 -7.94 4.25
CA THR A 152 -2.74 -6.86 3.40
C THR A 152 -1.79 -5.67 3.35
N THR A 153 -1.25 -5.23 4.49
CA THR A 153 -0.25 -4.16 4.56
C THR A 153 1.02 -4.55 3.80
N ILE A 154 1.55 -5.75 4.03
CA ILE A 154 2.75 -6.25 3.33
C ILE A 154 2.54 -6.18 1.82
N TYR A 155 1.37 -6.61 1.35
CA TYR A 155 1.05 -6.51 -0.06
C TYR A 155 0.99 -5.06 -0.55
N PHE A 156 0.37 -4.13 0.17
CA PHE A 156 0.31 -2.74 -0.28
C PHE A 156 1.69 -2.12 -0.39
N ILE A 157 2.63 -2.50 0.48
CA ILE A 157 4.04 -2.14 0.37
C ILE A 157 4.64 -2.73 -0.92
N CYS A 158 4.44 -4.02 -1.19
CA CYS A 158 4.90 -4.63 -2.45
C CYS A 158 4.29 -4.00 -3.71
N LEU A 159 3.00 -3.67 -3.67
CA LEU A 159 2.28 -3.02 -4.77
C LEU A 159 2.85 -1.62 -5.03
N SER A 160 3.06 -0.85 -3.97
CA SER A 160 3.71 0.47 -4.03
C SER A 160 5.15 0.38 -4.55
N SER A 161 5.92 -0.63 -4.13
CA SER A 161 7.26 -0.90 -4.68
C SER A 161 7.22 -1.20 -6.18
N ALA A 162 6.22 -1.95 -6.66
CA ALA A 162 6.06 -2.20 -8.09
C ALA A 162 5.74 -0.91 -8.89
N VAL A 163 4.99 0.03 -8.32
CA VAL A 163 4.78 1.36 -8.91
C VAL A 163 6.11 2.12 -9.04
N HIS A 164 6.97 2.05 -8.03
CA HIS A 164 8.32 2.64 -8.09
C HIS A 164 9.19 2.00 -9.18
N CYS A 165 9.12 0.67 -9.38
CA CYS A 165 9.82 0.00 -10.47
C CYS A 165 9.41 0.57 -11.83
N ILE A 166 8.09 0.81 -12.06
CA ILE A 166 7.58 1.44 -13.28
C ILE A 166 8.15 2.87 -13.43
N ALA A 167 8.17 3.66 -12.36
CA ALA A 167 8.70 5.04 -12.39
C ALA A 167 10.20 5.08 -12.73
N LEU A 168 11.01 4.28 -12.03
CA LEU A 168 12.46 4.19 -12.23
C LEU A 168 12.81 3.73 -13.65
N ARG A 169 12.01 2.82 -14.20
CA ARG A 169 12.20 2.32 -15.57
C ARG A 169 12.21 3.43 -16.62
N GLN A 170 11.42 4.49 -16.43
CA GLN A 170 11.40 5.64 -17.34
C GLN A 170 12.74 6.37 -17.42
N PHE A 171 13.61 6.19 -16.42
CA PHE A 171 14.97 6.74 -16.37
C PHE A 171 16.05 5.76 -16.87
N ILE A 172 15.78 4.45 -16.86
CA ILE A 172 16.68 3.43 -17.42
C ILE A 172 16.66 3.49 -18.96
N ALA A 173 15.49 3.67 -19.56
CA ALA A 173 15.29 3.67 -21.01
C ALA A 173 15.86 4.93 -21.74
N GLN A 174 16.58 5.81 -21.03
CA GLN A 174 17.03 7.12 -21.52
C GLN A 174 18.44 7.12 -22.14
N SER A 175 19.06 5.95 -22.32
CA SER A 175 20.51 5.81 -22.56
C SER A 175 21.09 6.51 -23.81
N GLU A 176 20.29 7.15 -24.67
CA GLU A 176 20.78 7.65 -25.97
C GLU A 176 20.69 9.17 -26.22
N CYS A 177 19.87 9.98 -25.53
CA CYS A 177 19.63 11.37 -26.02
C CYS A 177 19.68 12.52 -25.00
N GLU A 178 19.22 12.40 -23.75
CA GLU A 178 19.29 13.48 -22.75
C GLU A 178 19.43 12.90 -21.34
N HIS A 179 20.47 13.27 -20.59
CA HIS A 179 20.63 12.87 -19.19
C HIS A 179 19.66 13.66 -18.31
N ILE A 180 18.46 13.12 -18.08
CA ILE A 180 17.53 13.63 -17.07
C ILE A 180 17.92 13.03 -15.73
N SER A 181 18.21 13.87 -14.74
CA SER A 181 18.56 13.41 -13.40
C SER A 181 17.36 12.78 -12.71
N LEU A 182 17.58 11.64 -12.06
CA LEU A 182 16.58 10.99 -11.22
C LEU A 182 16.17 11.92 -10.04
N PRO A 183 14.87 12.16 -9.79
CA PRO A 183 14.44 13.04 -8.71
C PRO A 183 14.81 12.51 -7.32
N GLU A 184 15.32 13.37 -6.44
CA GLU A 184 15.72 13.01 -5.07
C GLU A 184 14.56 12.37 -4.28
N LYS A 185 13.35 12.92 -4.41
CA LYS A 185 12.15 12.38 -3.77
C LYS A 185 11.85 10.94 -4.19
N LEU A 186 12.04 10.61 -5.47
CA LEU A 186 11.85 9.24 -5.97
C LEU A 186 12.93 8.30 -5.42
N ILE A 187 14.18 8.78 -5.31
CA ILE A 187 15.28 8.01 -4.70
C ILE A 187 14.99 7.71 -3.22
N GLU A 188 14.63 8.71 -2.43
CA GLU A 188 14.33 8.57 -1.00
C GLU A 188 13.13 7.66 -0.76
N SER A 189 12.07 7.85 -1.57
CA SER A 189 10.87 7.04 -1.54
C SER A 189 11.18 5.57 -1.84
N THR A 190 11.97 5.31 -2.88
CA THR A 190 12.43 3.96 -3.22
C THR A 190 13.27 3.34 -2.10
N LYS A 191 14.23 4.08 -1.53
CA LYS A 191 15.06 3.59 -0.42
C LYS A 191 14.24 3.19 0.80
N SER A 192 13.21 3.98 1.14
CA SER A 192 12.30 3.67 2.25
C SER A 192 11.52 2.37 2.00
N HIS A 193 11.10 2.12 0.75
CA HIS A 193 10.49 0.85 0.37
C HIS A 193 11.46 -0.33 0.48
N ILE A 194 12.70 -0.18 -0.01
CA ILE A 194 13.73 -1.22 0.08
C ILE A 194 14.01 -1.58 1.55
N GLU A 195 14.26 -0.58 2.40
CA GLU A 195 14.53 -0.77 3.83
C GLU A 195 13.35 -1.42 4.57
N MET A 196 12.11 -1.06 4.21
CA MET A 196 10.92 -1.70 4.75
C MET A 196 10.80 -3.17 4.33
N LEU A 197 11.02 -3.49 3.05
CA LEU A 197 10.98 -4.86 2.56
C LEU A 197 12.09 -5.72 3.21
N GLU A 198 13.29 -5.17 3.39
CA GLU A 198 14.39 -5.83 4.14
C GLU A 198 13.99 -6.11 5.59
N THR A 199 13.41 -5.12 6.25
CA THR A 199 12.94 -5.24 7.64
C THR A 199 11.88 -6.33 7.77
N LEU A 200 10.92 -6.37 6.83
CA LEU A 200 9.87 -7.39 6.79
C LEU A 200 10.44 -8.79 6.57
N GLN A 201 11.45 -8.96 5.70
CA GLN A 201 12.10 -10.26 5.50
C GLN A 201 12.81 -10.75 6.75
N ASN A 202 13.51 -9.85 7.44
CA ASN A 202 14.22 -10.19 8.67
C ASN A 202 13.27 -10.53 9.82
N SER A 203 12.01 -10.06 9.78
CA SER A 203 10.98 -10.44 10.74
C SER A 203 10.43 -11.85 10.45
N HIS A 204 10.92 -12.85 11.20
CA HIS A 204 10.67 -14.29 10.99
C HIS A 204 9.20 -14.77 11.04
N ARG A 205 8.21 -13.88 11.22
CA ARG A 205 6.78 -14.20 11.28
C ARG A 205 5.94 -13.53 10.20
N SER A 206 6.53 -12.64 9.41
CA SER A 206 5.77 -11.73 8.56
C SER A 206 5.66 -12.28 7.15
N GLY A 207 4.50 -12.82 6.81
CA GLY A 207 4.06 -13.05 5.43
C GLY A 207 4.96 -13.93 4.55
N ASP A 208 4.68 -13.87 3.26
CA ASP A 208 5.33 -14.71 2.26
C ASP A 208 6.67 -14.11 1.81
N GLN A 209 7.74 -14.67 2.38
CA GLN A 209 9.13 -14.21 2.24
C GLN A 209 9.63 -14.16 0.79
N LEU A 210 9.09 -15.00 -0.11
CA LEU A 210 9.54 -15.02 -1.49
C LEU A 210 9.04 -13.80 -2.26
N LEU A 211 7.75 -13.45 -2.16
CA LEU A 211 7.21 -12.26 -2.81
C LEU A 211 7.95 -10.99 -2.39
N ILE A 212 8.16 -10.83 -1.08
CA ILE A 212 8.83 -9.66 -0.50
C ILE A 212 10.25 -9.55 -1.08
N ARG A 213 10.95 -10.68 -1.18
CA ARG A 213 12.30 -10.76 -1.75
C ARG A 213 12.35 -10.42 -3.23
N GLU A 214 11.52 -11.07 -4.04
CA GLU A 214 11.52 -10.85 -5.48
C GLU A 214 11.21 -9.38 -5.83
N ILE A 215 10.26 -8.75 -5.12
CA ILE A 215 9.95 -7.32 -5.31
C ILE A 215 11.07 -6.40 -4.82
N GLN A 216 11.72 -6.73 -3.70
CA GLN A 216 12.88 -5.98 -3.22
C GLN A 216 14.05 -6.06 -4.21
N ASP A 217 14.38 -7.26 -4.69
CA ASP A 217 15.46 -7.51 -5.64
C ASP A 217 15.21 -6.75 -6.95
N LEU A 218 13.96 -6.75 -7.45
CA LEU A 218 13.54 -5.95 -8.60
C LEU A 218 13.75 -4.45 -8.36
N LEU A 219 13.22 -3.93 -7.24
CA LEU A 219 13.24 -2.50 -6.94
C LEU A 219 14.67 -1.98 -6.78
N SER A 220 15.53 -2.75 -6.11
CA SER A 220 16.95 -2.44 -5.91
C SER A 220 17.68 -2.39 -7.25
N SER A 221 17.43 -3.40 -8.10
CA SER A 221 18.00 -3.45 -9.45
C SER A 221 17.56 -2.26 -10.31
N CYS A 222 16.27 -1.89 -10.27
CA CYS A 222 15.77 -0.72 -10.98
C CYS A 222 16.40 0.59 -10.50
N LEU A 223 16.61 0.75 -9.19
CA LEU A 223 17.25 1.94 -8.63
C LEU A 223 18.71 2.05 -9.07
N ASP A 224 19.46 0.96 -8.95
CA ASP A 224 20.87 0.92 -9.34
C ASP A 224 21.05 1.18 -10.84
N ALA A 225 20.18 0.62 -11.67
CA ALA A 225 20.16 0.84 -13.10
C ALA A 225 19.89 2.31 -13.47
N ALA A 226 18.83 2.88 -12.89
CA ALA A 226 18.42 4.26 -13.15
C ALA A 226 19.47 5.26 -12.66
N ALA A 227 20.09 5.00 -11.51
CA ALA A 227 21.09 5.88 -10.92
C ALA A 227 22.44 5.83 -11.67
N ASN A 228 22.84 4.66 -12.17
CA ASN A 228 24.13 4.48 -12.84
C ASN A 228 24.06 4.58 -14.38
N GLY A 229 22.86 4.73 -14.95
CA GLY A 229 22.65 4.78 -16.40
C GLY A 229 23.11 3.50 -17.11
N ILE A 230 23.10 2.38 -16.39
CA ILE A 230 23.48 1.07 -16.94
C ILE A 230 22.21 0.47 -17.51
N GLU A 231 22.28 0.00 -18.76
CA GLU A 231 21.26 -0.87 -19.34
C GLU A 231 21.21 -2.10 -18.45
N ALA A 232 20.24 -2.12 -17.55
CA ALA A 232 20.18 -3.21 -16.61
C ALA A 232 19.94 -4.49 -17.39
N ASP A 233 20.75 -5.50 -17.09
CA ASP A 233 20.23 -6.86 -16.97
C ASP A 233 19.15 -6.79 -15.87
N VAL A 234 18.03 -6.10 -16.13
CA VAL A 234 16.89 -5.97 -15.21
C VAL A 234 16.56 -7.40 -14.94
N VAL A 235 16.81 -7.82 -13.71
CA VAL A 235 16.71 -9.20 -13.27
C VAL A 235 15.52 -9.80 -13.99
N GLN A 236 15.77 -10.80 -14.84
CA GLN A 236 14.71 -11.55 -15.48
C GLN A 236 13.99 -12.30 -14.36
N LEU A 237 13.14 -11.58 -13.64
CA LEU A 237 12.28 -12.17 -12.63
C LEU A 237 11.41 -13.15 -13.39
N SER A 238 11.64 -14.43 -13.08
CA SER A 238 10.75 -15.48 -13.54
C SER A 238 9.38 -15.16 -12.96
N CYS A 239 8.54 -14.59 -13.81
CA CYS A 239 7.17 -14.25 -13.47
C CYS A 239 6.39 -15.50 -13.04
N GLU A 240 6.89 -16.71 -13.29
CA GLU A 240 6.29 -17.98 -12.87
C GLU A 240 6.13 -18.09 -11.34
N ASP A 241 7.07 -17.59 -10.54
CA ASP A 241 6.95 -17.69 -9.08
C ASP A 241 6.02 -16.63 -8.50
N LEU A 242 6.13 -15.39 -8.99
CA LEU A 242 5.19 -14.30 -8.67
C LEU A 242 3.77 -14.60 -9.16
N TYR A 243 3.64 -15.38 -10.24
CA TYR A 243 2.37 -15.82 -10.77
C TYR A 243 1.59 -16.70 -9.80
N ALA A 244 2.23 -17.40 -8.86
CA ALA A 244 1.50 -18.20 -7.90
C ALA A 244 0.72 -17.34 -6.88
N TYR A 245 1.00 -16.04 -6.79
CA TYR A 245 0.43 -15.17 -5.78
C TYR A 245 -0.85 -14.51 -6.26
N ARG A 246 -1.94 -14.71 -5.48
CA ARG A 246 -3.23 -14.08 -5.76
C ARG A 246 -3.79 -13.40 -4.53
N TRP A 247 -4.44 -12.26 -4.77
CA TRP A 247 -5.21 -11.57 -3.74
C TRP A 247 -6.44 -12.40 -3.38
N THR A 248 -6.59 -12.69 -2.09
CA THR A 248 -7.72 -13.47 -1.59
C THR A 248 -9.04 -12.72 -1.77
N HIS A 249 -10.11 -13.42 -2.13
CA HIS A 249 -11.44 -12.82 -2.32
C HIS A 249 -12.00 -12.16 -1.04
N TRP A 250 -11.43 -12.47 0.13
CA TRP A 250 -11.82 -11.92 1.42
C TRP A 250 -11.08 -10.65 1.81
N GLY A 251 -10.09 -10.21 1.03
CA GLY A 251 -9.36 -8.98 1.33
C GLY A 251 -8.25 -9.14 2.38
N THR A 252 -7.85 -10.37 2.69
CA THR A 252 -6.86 -10.67 3.73
C THR A 252 -5.42 -10.67 3.20
N GLY A 253 -5.17 -10.00 2.06
CA GLY A 253 -3.87 -9.95 1.38
C GLY A 253 -3.69 -11.04 0.33
N MET A 254 -2.45 -11.20 -0.13
CA MET A 254 -2.07 -12.24 -1.09
C MET A 254 -1.68 -13.56 -0.42
N VAL A 255 -2.04 -14.66 -1.08
CA VAL A 255 -1.66 -16.02 -0.68
C VAL A 255 -1.05 -16.72 -1.88
N LYS A 256 0.01 -17.50 -1.63
CA LYS A 256 0.58 -18.39 -2.63
C LYS A 256 -0.39 -19.54 -2.91
N MET A 257 -0.83 -19.64 -4.15
CA MET A 257 -1.65 -20.73 -4.66
C MET A 257 -0.77 -21.81 -5.30
N GLY A 258 -1.35 -23.00 -5.52
CA GLY A 258 -0.74 -23.96 -6.42
C GLY A 258 -0.70 -23.40 -7.84
N GLN A 259 0.38 -23.65 -8.58
CA GLN A 259 0.59 -23.12 -9.93
C GLN A 259 -0.61 -23.37 -10.86
N GLU A 260 -1.18 -24.58 -10.86
CA GLU A 260 -2.35 -24.91 -11.68
C GLU A 260 -3.61 -24.11 -11.30
N SER A 261 -3.84 -23.86 -10.00
CA SER A 261 -4.95 -23.04 -9.54
C SER A 261 -4.74 -21.56 -9.89
N ALA A 262 -3.51 -21.07 -9.71
CA ALA A 262 -3.12 -19.74 -10.15
C ALA A 262 -3.31 -19.56 -11.66
N LYS A 263 -3.11 -20.63 -12.46
CA LYS A 263 -3.38 -20.66 -13.90
C LYS A 263 -4.84 -20.55 -14.25
N GLN A 264 -5.70 -21.23 -13.52
CA GLN A 264 -7.14 -21.20 -13.76
C GLN A 264 -7.78 -19.86 -13.37
N GLU A 265 -7.24 -19.19 -12.36
CA GLU A 265 -7.71 -17.85 -11.95
C GLU A 265 -7.09 -16.71 -12.77
N TRP A 266 -6.14 -17.01 -13.65
CA TRP A 266 -5.50 -16.00 -14.48
C TRP A 266 -6.43 -15.53 -15.59
N ASN A 267 -6.86 -14.27 -15.48
CA ASN A 267 -7.75 -13.64 -16.45
C ASN A 267 -7.05 -12.55 -17.27
N PHE A 268 -5.73 -12.47 -17.21
CA PHE A 268 -5.00 -11.31 -17.70
C PHE A 268 -4.27 -11.56 -19.03
N VAL A 269 -4.04 -10.44 -19.73
CA VAL A 269 -3.72 -10.39 -21.17
C VAL A 269 -2.36 -11.01 -21.50
N GLU A 270 -1.40 -10.97 -20.58
CA GLU A 270 -0.03 -11.44 -20.82
C GLU A 270 0.23 -12.80 -20.18
N ALA A 271 0.96 -13.66 -20.90
CA ALA A 271 1.34 -14.97 -20.40
C ALA A 271 2.40 -14.83 -19.28
N PRO A 272 2.37 -15.68 -18.24
CA PRO A 272 3.37 -15.64 -17.17
C PRO A 272 4.80 -15.94 -17.64
N GLU A 273 4.96 -16.58 -18.80
CA GLU A 273 6.25 -17.02 -19.32
C GLU A 273 7.04 -15.91 -20.04
N SER A 274 6.44 -14.75 -20.33
CA SER A 274 7.21 -13.62 -20.90
C SER A 274 7.97 -12.87 -19.82
N THR A 275 9.20 -12.44 -20.14
CA THR A 275 10.01 -11.63 -19.24
C THR A 275 9.34 -10.29 -19.00
N LEU A 276 9.51 -9.76 -17.78
CA LEU A 276 9.06 -8.40 -17.50
C LEU A 276 9.72 -7.45 -18.50
N TRP A 277 8.92 -6.52 -19.03
CA TRP A 277 9.41 -5.40 -19.86
C TRP A 277 9.86 -5.73 -21.29
N ASP A 278 9.62 -6.95 -21.78
CA ASP A 278 9.84 -7.30 -23.18
C ASP A 278 9.06 -6.38 -24.13
N GLY A 279 9.76 -5.73 -25.06
CA GLY A 279 9.15 -5.04 -26.21
C GLY A 279 8.66 -3.61 -25.98
N ILE A 280 8.80 -3.05 -24.77
CA ILE A 280 8.53 -1.62 -24.54
C ILE A 280 9.83 -0.86 -24.74
N THR A 281 10.06 -0.45 -25.99
CA THR A 281 11.23 0.27 -26.45
C THR A 281 10.86 1.73 -26.70
N GLY A 282 10.98 2.59 -25.70
CA GLY A 282 10.73 4.01 -25.89
C GLY A 282 10.66 4.78 -24.58
N MET A 283 11.32 5.94 -24.58
CA MET A 283 11.13 6.97 -23.57
C MET A 283 9.75 7.60 -23.74
N GLU A 284 8.91 7.60 -22.70
CA GLU A 284 7.69 8.41 -22.67
C GLU A 284 7.99 9.76 -22.01
N THR A 285 8.38 10.74 -22.82
CA THR A 285 8.77 12.07 -22.34
C THR A 285 7.69 12.72 -21.46
N GLU A 286 6.42 12.53 -21.80
CA GLU A 286 5.27 13.02 -21.01
C GLU A 286 5.25 12.42 -19.59
N LEU A 287 5.54 11.12 -19.47
CA LEU A 287 5.57 10.42 -18.20
C LEU A 287 6.74 10.87 -17.32
N ILE A 288 7.92 11.08 -17.91
CA ILE A 288 9.09 11.61 -17.18
C ILE A 288 8.79 13.02 -16.65
N VAL A 289 8.20 13.88 -17.47
CA VAL A 289 7.79 15.23 -17.05
C VAL A 289 6.80 15.15 -15.89
N ALA A 290 5.83 14.25 -15.95
CA ALA A 290 4.85 14.07 -14.89
C ALA A 290 5.49 13.53 -13.59
N ILE A 291 6.41 12.57 -13.68
CA ILE A 291 7.18 12.08 -12.52
C ILE A 291 7.99 13.21 -11.89
N LEU A 292 8.65 14.04 -12.70
CA LEU A 292 9.42 15.19 -12.22
C LEU A 292 8.52 16.21 -11.50
N GLN A 293 7.32 16.44 -12.01
CA GLN A 293 6.33 17.34 -11.39
C GLN A 293 5.88 16.80 -10.03
N LEU A 294 5.46 15.54 -9.96
CA LEU A 294 5.03 14.89 -8.71
C LEU A 294 6.15 14.86 -7.65
N CYS A 295 7.40 14.71 -8.08
CA CYS A 295 8.55 14.73 -7.18
C CYS A 295 9.00 16.14 -6.77
N SER A 296 8.37 17.19 -7.29
CA SER A 296 8.72 18.57 -6.98
C SER A 296 8.23 18.96 -5.59
N SER A 297 9.13 19.45 -4.74
CA SER A 297 8.80 20.00 -3.43
C SER A 297 7.84 21.20 -3.49
N THR A 298 7.74 21.87 -4.64
CA THR A 298 6.88 23.05 -4.82
C THR A 298 5.41 22.73 -5.07
N GLN A 299 5.06 21.47 -5.36
CA GLN A 299 3.68 21.06 -5.62
C GLN A 299 2.97 20.49 -4.40
N ARG A 300 3.68 20.30 -3.27
CA ARG A 300 3.10 19.70 -2.06
C ARG A 300 2.39 20.73 -1.19
N ILE A 301 1.20 20.38 -0.73
CA ILE A 301 0.43 21.19 0.23
C ILE A 301 0.89 20.90 1.67
N CYS A 302 1.08 19.62 2.02
CA CYS A 302 1.49 19.19 3.35
C CYS A 302 3.01 18.89 3.43
N SER A 303 3.58 18.99 4.64
CA SER A 303 4.97 18.60 4.88
C SER A 303 5.09 17.07 5.02
N SER A 304 6.30 16.55 4.82
CA SER A 304 6.61 15.11 4.90
C SER A 304 6.41 14.46 6.28
N ASP A 305 6.03 15.24 7.29
CA ASP A 305 5.79 14.77 8.66
C ASP A 305 4.30 14.50 8.93
N TYR A 306 3.45 14.63 7.89
CA TYR A 306 2.01 14.49 7.99
C TYR A 306 1.46 13.42 7.03
N PHE A 307 0.44 12.73 7.49
CA PHE A 307 -0.42 11.90 6.67
C PHE A 307 -1.33 12.78 5.82
N ASP A 308 -1.30 12.54 4.50
CA ASP A 308 -1.95 13.38 3.51
C ASP A 308 -2.58 12.49 2.44
N LEU A 309 -3.81 12.77 2.03
CA LEU A 309 -4.26 12.39 0.69
C LEU A 309 -3.84 13.53 -0.20
N SER A 310 -3.13 13.22 -1.29
CA SER A 310 -2.82 14.29 -2.22
C SER A 310 -4.09 15.05 -2.61
N ILE A 311 -4.05 16.35 -2.39
CA ILE A 311 -4.98 17.29 -2.98
C ILE A 311 -4.17 18.04 -4.04
N MET A 312 -4.08 17.48 -5.24
CA MET A 312 -4.04 18.33 -6.42
C MET A 312 -5.48 18.73 -6.71
N ILE A 313 -5.85 19.97 -6.39
CA ILE A 313 -7.05 20.60 -6.96
C ILE A 313 -6.82 20.58 -8.47
N PRO A 314 -7.62 19.84 -9.28
CA PRO A 314 -7.58 20.06 -10.72
C PRO A 314 -7.99 21.51 -10.97
N MET A 315 -7.11 22.29 -11.62
CA MET A 315 -7.49 23.57 -12.21
C MET A 315 -8.50 23.38 -13.34
#